data_AF-A0A9P5XA09-F1
#
_entry.id   AF-A0A9P5XA09-F1
#
_cell.length_a   1.000
_cell.length_b   1.000
_cell.length_c   1.000
_cell.angle_alpha   90.00
_cell.angle_beta   90.00
_cell.angle_gamma   90.00
#
_symmetry.space_group_name_H-M   'P 1'
#
loop_
_entity.id
_entity.type
_entity.pdbx_description
1 polymer ?
#
loop_
_entity_poly.entity_id
_entity_poly.type
_entity_poly.pdbx_seq_one_letter_code
_entity_poly.pdbx_strand_id
1 'polypeptide(L)'
;PLLWLVCSRPEPHLEHVFRQAEARGLCRVEELRVDDPEAQSDIECYLWDEFNRIFKKCSSVIGIDETWPPKLSFDKIVSASSGLFVFASTVVRFTGRPGLNPDSQLKIVVAVVDGSPIPEGISNPLAFVDKLYLEIIGRTPPHVLPTTLELLVICAVCPPIPVLHLTQLLKIDSNLTREALHSLHSVIAVPYGENFTEEPLHFYHASFTDFLSDPIRSRQFSLKNLDLYRRHTAEACLRVLAHTKISCADSLEWDASGFHTTNPSNPFVSHHLFVFAATHVWDTCTKISYPVLDVVQDKVAGLDYRCLRFVSGLIPVQSFVRFLRWLSDLVHHVTWSYARLGRRLTYGEPE
;
A
#
# COMPACT_ATOMS: atom_id res chain seq x y z
N PRO A 1 5.34 -9.75 -36.15
CA PRO A 1 5.54 -10.82 -35.12
C PRO A 1 5.91 -10.20 -33.77
N LEU A 2 5.29 -10.66 -32.68
CA LEU A 2 5.60 -10.20 -31.32
C LEU A 2 6.53 -11.21 -30.64
N LEU A 3 7.57 -10.70 -29.95
CA LEU A 3 8.41 -11.47 -29.05
C LEU A 3 7.92 -11.24 -27.63
N TRP A 4 7.69 -12.32 -26.88
CA TRP A 4 7.19 -12.26 -25.51
C TRP A 4 8.30 -12.65 -24.53
N LEU A 5 8.51 -11.81 -23.52
CA LEU A 5 9.33 -12.12 -22.35
C LEU A 5 8.40 -12.33 -21.16
N VAL A 6 8.54 -13.47 -20.48
CA VAL A 6 7.76 -13.79 -19.27
C VAL A 6 8.73 -13.99 -18.12
N CYS A 7 8.58 -13.20 -17.06
CA CYS A 7 9.41 -13.29 -15.86
C CYS A 7 8.55 -13.83 -14.72
N SER A 8 9.04 -14.86 -14.02
CA SER A 8 8.38 -15.43 -12.84
C SER A 8 9.39 -15.92 -11.82
N ARG A 9 8.93 -16.11 -10.57
CA ARG A 9 9.69 -16.91 -9.60
C ARG A 9 9.69 -18.39 -10.02
N PRO A 10 10.65 -19.19 -9.54
CA PRO A 10 10.71 -20.64 -9.79
C PRO A 10 9.64 -21.38 -8.98
N GLU A 11 8.36 -21.09 -9.24
CA GLU A 11 7.25 -21.78 -8.60
C GLU A 11 7.06 -23.15 -9.28
N PRO A 12 6.96 -24.27 -8.55
CA PRO A 12 7.04 -25.62 -9.14
C PRO A 12 6.07 -25.87 -10.29
N HIS A 13 4.88 -25.27 -10.23
CA HIS A 13 3.88 -25.39 -11.29
C HIS A 13 4.26 -24.63 -12.56
N LEU A 14 4.93 -23.48 -12.44
CA LEU A 14 5.45 -22.70 -13.57
C LEU A 14 6.67 -23.36 -14.18
N GLU A 15 7.61 -23.83 -13.34
CA GLU A 15 8.79 -24.57 -13.81
C GLU A 15 8.40 -25.75 -14.69
N HIS A 16 7.40 -26.52 -14.25
CA HIS A 16 6.91 -27.66 -15.01
C HIS A 16 6.35 -27.25 -16.38
N VAL A 17 5.51 -26.20 -16.42
CA VAL A 17 4.91 -25.69 -17.66
C VAL A 17 5.97 -25.17 -18.62
N PHE A 18 6.93 -24.37 -18.13
CA PHE A 18 7.96 -23.77 -18.97
C PHE A 18 8.97 -24.81 -19.48
N ARG A 19 9.37 -25.79 -18.66
CA ARG A 19 10.22 -26.91 -19.12
C ARG A 19 9.54 -27.71 -20.23
N GLN A 20 8.23 -27.95 -20.14
CA GLN A 20 7.50 -28.62 -21.22
C GLN A 20 7.43 -27.77 -22.50
N ALA A 21 7.21 -26.46 -22.37
CA ALA A 21 7.15 -25.55 -23.50
C ALA A 21 8.51 -25.44 -24.22
N GLU A 22 9.61 -25.38 -23.46
CA GLU A 22 10.98 -25.39 -23.97
C GLU A 22 11.31 -26.70 -24.69
N ALA A 23 10.95 -27.84 -24.11
CA ALA A 23 11.15 -29.15 -24.76
C ALA A 23 10.38 -29.28 -26.10
N ARG A 24 9.31 -28.51 -26.29
CA ARG A 24 8.54 -28.42 -27.54
C ARG A 24 9.06 -27.34 -28.51
N GLY A 25 10.10 -26.60 -28.13
CA GLY A 25 10.65 -25.50 -28.92
C GLY A 25 9.74 -24.26 -28.99
N LEU A 26 8.81 -24.11 -28.04
CA LEU A 26 7.87 -22.98 -28.02
C LEU A 26 8.45 -21.73 -27.35
N CYS A 27 9.42 -21.92 -26.45
CA CYS A 27 10.11 -20.83 -25.76
C CYS A 27 11.53 -21.25 -25.37
N ARG A 28 12.31 -20.29 -24.86
CA ARG A 28 13.59 -20.50 -24.17
C ARG A 28 13.41 -20.12 -22.71
N VAL A 29 13.97 -20.91 -21.80
CA VAL A 29 13.91 -20.67 -20.35
C VAL A 29 15.32 -20.39 -19.86
N GLU A 30 15.48 -19.31 -19.11
CA GLU A 30 16.73 -18.92 -18.48
C GLU A 30 16.45 -18.67 -16.99
N GLU A 31 17.24 -19.30 -16.12
CA GLU A 31 17.13 -19.10 -14.68
C GLU A 31 18.08 -17.97 -14.25
N LEU A 32 17.52 -16.88 -13.74
CA LEU A 32 18.30 -15.78 -13.18
C LEU A 32 18.43 -15.98 -11.67
N ARG A 33 19.62 -16.36 -11.24
CA ARG A 33 19.91 -16.64 -9.83
C ARG A 33 20.30 -15.35 -9.10
N VAL A 34 19.74 -15.18 -7.90
CA VAL A 34 20.06 -14.01 -7.06
C VAL A 34 21.46 -14.15 -6.45
N ASP A 35 21.93 -15.37 -6.19
CA ASP A 35 23.26 -15.66 -5.66
C ASP A 35 24.36 -15.71 -6.75
N ASP A 36 24.07 -15.21 -7.95
CA ASP A 36 25.02 -15.14 -9.06
C ASP A 36 26.07 -14.02 -8.85
N PRO A 37 27.38 -14.31 -9.00
CA PRO A 37 28.42 -13.29 -9.06
C PRO A 37 28.11 -12.14 -10.04
N GLU A 38 27.43 -12.40 -11.16
CA GLU A 38 27.03 -11.35 -12.11
C GLU A 38 26.02 -10.39 -11.48
N ALA A 39 25.00 -10.89 -10.79
CA ALA A 39 24.02 -10.05 -10.08
C ALA A 39 24.68 -9.16 -9.02
N GLN A 40 25.70 -9.69 -8.33
CA GLN A 40 26.47 -8.93 -7.35
C GLN A 40 27.32 -7.82 -8.01
N SER A 41 27.94 -8.12 -9.14
CA SER A 41 28.70 -7.14 -9.94
C SER A 41 27.79 -6.03 -10.48
N ASP A 42 26.61 -6.38 -10.97
CA ASP A 42 25.62 -5.43 -11.48
C ASP A 42 25.12 -4.50 -10.37
N ILE A 43 24.90 -5.03 -9.16
CA ILE A 43 24.54 -4.21 -7.99
C ILE A 43 25.68 -3.26 -7.60
N GLU A 44 26.93 -3.73 -7.62
CA GLU A 44 28.09 -2.87 -7.34
C GLU A 44 28.15 -1.70 -8.33
N CYS A 45 28.02 -1.99 -9.64
CA CYS A 45 27.98 -0.98 -10.68
C CYS A 45 26.80 0.01 -10.49
N TYR A 46 25.61 -0.52 -10.25
CA TYR A 46 24.41 0.28 -10.01
C TYR A 46 24.57 1.22 -8.80
N LEU A 47 25.03 0.70 -7.66
CA LEU A 47 25.24 1.49 -6.45
C LEU A 47 26.31 2.56 -6.66
N TRP A 48 27.39 2.23 -7.35
CA TRP A 48 28.46 3.18 -7.65
C TRP A 48 27.93 4.35 -8.50
N ASP A 49 27.21 4.06 -9.57
CA ASP A 49 26.65 5.08 -10.46
C ASP A 49 25.62 5.95 -9.75
N GLU A 50 24.72 5.34 -8.96
CA GLU A 50 23.68 6.07 -8.23
C GLU A 50 24.23 6.91 -7.09
N PHE A 51 25.22 6.41 -6.34
CA PHE A 51 25.89 7.25 -5.34
C PHE A 51 26.67 8.37 -6.01
N ASN A 52 27.37 8.14 -7.13
CA ASN A 52 27.99 9.24 -7.88
C ASN A 52 26.97 10.29 -8.34
N ARG A 53 25.77 9.85 -8.76
CA ARG A 53 24.67 10.76 -9.11
C ARG A 53 24.19 11.57 -7.91
N ILE A 54 24.03 10.94 -6.74
CA ILE A 54 23.65 11.62 -5.49
C ILE A 54 24.73 12.62 -5.07
N PHE A 55 26.01 12.23 -5.12
CA PHE A 55 27.14 13.10 -4.79
C PHE A 55 27.17 14.34 -5.68
N LYS A 56 27.06 14.18 -7.00
CA LYS A 56 27.03 15.31 -7.95
C LYS A 56 25.89 16.28 -7.66
N LYS A 57 24.73 15.79 -7.21
CA LYS A 57 23.56 16.61 -6.87
C LYS A 57 23.72 17.32 -5.51
N CYS A 58 24.47 16.72 -4.59
CA CYS A 58 24.57 17.15 -3.19
C CYS A 58 25.99 17.55 -2.77
N SER A 59 26.88 17.82 -3.73
CA SER A 59 28.31 18.09 -3.49
C SER A 59 28.53 19.30 -2.58
N SER A 60 27.65 20.30 -2.64
CA SER A 60 27.67 21.45 -1.73
C SER A 60 27.36 21.10 -0.27
N VAL A 61 26.66 20.00 -0.01
CA VAL A 61 26.24 19.54 1.32
C VAL A 61 27.19 18.49 1.88
N ILE A 62 27.76 17.66 1.01
CA ILE A 62 28.72 16.59 1.38
C ILE A 62 30.14 17.15 1.49
N GLY A 63 30.47 18.24 0.79
CA GLY A 63 31.82 18.76 0.70
C GLY A 63 32.53 18.20 -0.54
N ILE A 64 33.14 19.08 -1.33
CA ILE A 64 33.72 18.77 -2.64
C ILE A 64 34.96 17.87 -2.52
N ASP A 65 35.68 17.98 -1.39
CA ASP A 65 36.93 17.24 -1.14
C ASP A 65 36.71 15.87 -0.46
N GLU A 66 35.46 15.49 -0.18
CA GLU A 66 35.14 14.21 0.44
C GLU A 66 35.05 13.07 -0.58
N THR A 67 35.73 11.96 -0.29
CA THR A 67 35.52 10.71 -1.03
C THR A 67 34.22 10.06 -0.53
N TRP A 68 33.11 10.42 -1.18
CA TRP A 68 31.78 9.91 -0.83
C TRP A 68 31.23 8.96 -1.90
N PRO A 69 30.69 7.79 -1.52
CA PRO A 69 30.65 7.25 -0.16
C PRO A 69 32.02 6.69 0.27
N PRO A 70 32.34 6.63 1.57
CA PRO A 70 33.53 5.95 2.05
C PRO A 70 33.54 4.48 1.57
N LYS A 71 34.68 3.99 1.07
CA LYS A 71 34.81 2.65 0.48
C LYS A 71 34.31 1.54 1.41
N LEU A 72 34.62 1.62 2.70
CA LEU A 72 34.13 0.66 3.70
C LEU A 72 32.60 0.62 3.81
N SER A 73 31.94 1.79 3.79
CA SER A 73 30.47 1.89 3.82
C SER A 73 29.86 1.32 2.55
N PHE A 74 30.48 1.61 1.40
CA PHE A 74 30.07 1.09 0.09
C PHE A 74 30.14 -0.45 0.06
N ASP A 75 31.29 -1.03 0.43
CA ASP A 75 31.51 -2.47 0.41
C ASP A 75 30.55 -3.22 1.36
N LYS A 76 30.22 -2.63 2.51
CA LYS A 76 29.20 -3.16 3.42
C LYS A 76 27.81 -3.21 2.78
N ILE A 77 27.40 -2.15 2.08
CA ILE A 77 26.09 -2.09 1.42
C ILE A 77 26.03 -3.06 0.23
N VAL A 78 27.10 -3.13 -0.56
CA VAL A 78 27.24 -4.11 -1.64
C VAL A 78 27.10 -5.52 -1.09
N SER A 79 27.86 -5.86 -0.05
CA SER A 79 27.79 -7.17 0.61
C SER A 79 26.41 -7.47 1.20
N ALA A 80 25.79 -6.52 1.90
CA ALA A 80 24.46 -6.67 2.48
C ALA A 80 23.33 -6.78 1.43
N SER A 81 23.58 -6.38 0.20
CA SER A 81 22.62 -6.54 -0.89
C SER A 81 22.43 -8.01 -1.25
N SER A 82 23.47 -8.84 -1.16
CA SER A 82 23.44 -10.28 -1.49
C SER A 82 22.68 -10.58 -2.80
N GLY A 83 22.98 -9.84 -3.88
CA GLY A 83 22.28 -10.00 -5.17
C GLY A 83 20.86 -9.40 -5.27
N LEU A 84 20.33 -8.80 -4.19
CA LEU A 84 18.97 -8.24 -4.16
C LEU A 84 18.94 -6.76 -4.56
N PHE A 85 18.59 -6.50 -5.82
CA PHE A 85 18.37 -5.14 -6.34
C PHE A 85 17.33 -4.33 -5.55
N VAL A 86 16.36 -4.99 -4.92
CA VAL A 86 15.38 -4.29 -4.07
C VAL A 86 16.05 -3.64 -2.85
N PHE A 87 17.05 -4.28 -2.25
CA PHE A 87 17.82 -3.67 -1.17
C PHE A 87 18.59 -2.46 -1.68
N ALA A 88 19.42 -2.67 -2.72
CA ALA A 88 20.26 -1.63 -3.31
C ALA A 88 19.45 -0.39 -3.74
N SER A 89 18.35 -0.61 -4.48
CA SER A 89 17.52 0.48 -4.97
C SER A 89 16.69 1.16 -3.86
N THR A 90 16.35 0.46 -2.77
CA THR A 90 15.74 1.08 -1.57
C THR A 90 16.78 1.96 -0.85
N VAL A 91 18.03 1.48 -0.70
CA VAL A 91 19.14 2.25 -0.13
C VAL A 91 19.39 3.53 -0.94
N VAL A 92 19.48 3.43 -2.27
CA VAL A 92 19.67 4.60 -3.14
C VAL A 92 18.56 5.63 -2.94
N ARG A 93 17.28 5.21 -2.93
CA ARG A 93 16.16 6.13 -2.72
C ARG A 93 16.14 6.73 -1.31
N PHE A 94 16.52 5.96 -0.30
CA PHE A 94 16.60 6.42 1.08
C PHE A 94 17.72 7.46 1.26
N THR A 95 18.91 7.16 0.74
CA THR A 95 20.09 8.03 0.82
C THR A 95 19.97 9.28 -0.05
N GLY A 96 19.41 9.14 -1.24
CA GLY A 96 19.23 10.23 -2.21
C GLY A 96 18.00 11.10 -1.96
N ARG A 97 17.39 11.00 -0.77
CA ARG A 97 16.15 11.69 -0.44
C ARG A 97 16.35 13.21 -0.48
N PRO A 98 15.50 13.97 -1.22
CA PRO A 98 15.56 15.42 -1.23
C PRO A 98 15.39 16.04 0.15
N GLY A 99 16.19 17.06 0.46
CA GLY A 99 16.11 17.82 1.70
C GLY A 99 16.85 17.20 2.90
N LEU A 100 17.40 15.99 2.77
CA LEU A 100 18.24 15.38 3.80
C LEU A 100 19.71 15.32 3.36
N ASN A 101 20.62 15.32 4.32
CA ASN A 101 22.05 15.11 4.06
C ASN A 101 22.29 13.62 3.70
N PRO A 102 22.81 13.31 2.49
CA PRO A 102 23.00 11.92 2.06
C PRO A 102 23.99 11.13 2.91
N ASP A 103 25.07 11.77 3.40
CA ASP A 103 26.04 11.11 4.27
C ASP A 103 25.40 10.66 5.61
N SER A 104 24.53 11.49 6.18
CA SER A 104 23.76 11.13 7.37
C SER A 104 22.83 9.94 7.10
N GLN A 105 22.16 9.90 5.95
CA GLN A 105 21.31 8.77 5.57
C GLN A 105 22.13 7.50 5.30
N LEU A 106 23.31 7.62 4.68
CA LEU A 106 24.21 6.51 4.44
C LEU A 106 24.68 5.87 5.76
N LYS A 107 25.04 6.68 6.76
CA LYS A 107 25.43 6.21 8.10
C LYS A 107 24.32 5.41 8.78
N ILE A 108 23.06 5.79 8.58
CA ILE A 108 21.90 5.04 9.08
C ILE A 108 21.83 3.67 8.41
N VAL A 109 21.95 3.61 7.08
CA VAL A 109 21.92 2.34 6.34
C VAL A 109 23.06 1.43 6.82
N VAL A 110 24.27 1.97 6.98
CA VAL A 110 25.42 1.21 7.51
C VAL A 110 25.15 0.71 8.92
N ALA A 111 24.54 1.51 9.80
CA ALA A 111 24.17 1.08 11.14
C ALA A 111 23.12 -0.06 11.14
N VAL A 112 22.16 -0.04 10.20
CA VAL A 112 21.19 -1.13 10.00
C VAL A 112 21.90 -2.43 9.58
N VAL A 113 22.91 -2.32 8.72
CA VAL A 113 23.73 -3.47 8.27
C VAL A 113 24.60 -4.00 9.41
N ASP A 114 25.29 -3.11 10.14
CA ASP A 114 26.25 -3.47 11.20
C ASP A 114 25.58 -3.99 12.47
N GLY A 115 24.41 -3.45 12.84
CA GLY A 115 23.73 -3.74 14.10
C GLY A 115 23.16 -5.16 14.22
N SER A 116 23.57 -6.10 13.37
CA SER A 116 22.85 -7.35 13.24
C SER A 116 23.70 -8.51 12.69
N PRO A 117 24.18 -9.43 13.55
CA PRO A 117 24.55 -10.76 13.10
C PRO A 117 23.28 -11.43 12.56
N ILE A 118 23.31 -11.95 11.33
CA ILE A 118 22.25 -12.85 10.86
C ILE A 118 22.37 -14.13 11.69
N PRO A 119 21.35 -14.53 12.48
CA PRO A 119 21.43 -15.76 13.25
C PRO A 119 21.67 -16.94 12.31
N GLU A 120 22.73 -17.71 12.57
CA GLU A 120 23.00 -18.94 11.83
C GLU A 120 21.76 -19.85 11.89
N GLY A 121 21.24 -20.24 10.73
CA GLY A 121 20.12 -21.18 10.61
C GLY A 121 18.74 -20.61 10.26
N ILE A 122 18.57 -19.28 10.17
CA ILE A 122 17.36 -18.67 9.57
C ILE A 122 17.76 -17.87 8.33
N SER A 123 17.79 -18.55 7.18
CA SER A 123 18.02 -17.94 5.87
C SER A 123 16.75 -17.23 5.38
N ASN A 124 16.37 -16.10 6.00
CA ASN A 124 15.49 -15.16 5.31
C ASN A 124 16.35 -14.38 4.31
N PRO A 125 16.27 -14.64 2.99
CA PRO A 125 17.07 -13.91 2.00
C PRO A 125 16.76 -12.40 2.03
N LEU A 126 15.57 -12.02 2.50
CA LEU A 126 15.13 -10.62 2.59
C LEU A 126 15.48 -9.97 3.95
N ALA A 127 16.31 -10.58 4.80
CA ALA A 127 16.55 -10.08 6.16
C ALA A 127 17.05 -8.62 6.21
N PHE A 128 17.97 -8.23 5.32
CA PHE A 128 18.44 -6.83 5.26
C PHE A 128 17.38 -5.88 4.69
N VAL A 129 16.59 -6.34 3.72
CA VAL A 129 15.45 -5.59 3.17
C VAL A 129 14.41 -5.32 4.28
N ASP A 130 14.07 -6.35 5.05
CA ASP A 130 13.10 -6.25 6.15
C ASP A 130 13.59 -5.29 7.25
N LYS A 131 14.88 -5.36 7.61
CA LYS A 131 15.47 -4.42 8.58
C LYS A 131 15.42 -2.98 8.07
N LEU A 132 15.73 -2.77 6.79
CA LEU A 132 15.66 -1.44 6.19
C LEU A 132 14.20 -0.94 6.16
N TYR A 133 13.22 -1.78 5.85
CA TYR A 133 11.80 -1.43 5.94
C TYR A 133 11.35 -1.09 7.37
N LEU A 134 11.80 -1.85 8.37
CA LEU A 134 11.55 -1.55 9.79
C LEU A 134 12.13 -0.19 10.17
N GLU A 135 13.36 0.12 9.76
CA GLU A 135 14.01 1.42 10.00
C GLU A 135 13.24 2.56 9.32
N ILE A 136 12.81 2.38 8.07
CA ILE A 136 12.06 3.38 7.31
C ILE A 136 10.72 3.71 7.99
N ILE A 137 9.92 2.69 8.32
CA ILE A 137 8.62 2.93 8.98
C ILE A 137 8.83 3.41 10.41
N GLY A 138 9.84 2.91 11.12
CA GLY A 138 10.16 3.27 12.51
C GLY A 138 10.54 4.74 12.70
N ARG A 139 10.98 5.43 11.63
CA ARG A 139 11.24 6.88 11.63
C ARG A 139 9.98 7.73 11.60
N THR A 140 8.82 7.13 11.38
CA THR A 140 7.54 7.83 11.38
C THR A 140 7.21 8.31 12.79
N PRO A 141 6.92 9.61 13.00
CA PRO A 141 6.54 10.12 14.32
C PRO A 141 5.34 9.34 14.91
N PRO A 142 5.35 9.00 16.21
CA PRO A 142 4.28 8.18 16.81
C PRO A 142 2.86 8.74 16.62
N HIS A 143 2.73 10.07 16.56
CA HIS A 143 1.45 10.74 16.39
C HIS A 143 0.86 10.65 14.97
N VAL A 144 1.69 10.45 13.94
CA VAL A 144 1.24 10.27 12.54
C VAL A 144 1.29 8.80 12.08
N LEU A 145 1.87 7.91 12.88
CA LEU A 145 1.99 6.49 12.56
C LEU A 145 0.63 5.82 12.28
N PRO A 146 -0.47 6.08 13.03
CA PRO A 146 -1.78 5.51 12.70
C PRO A 146 -2.25 5.88 11.28
N THR A 147 -2.13 7.16 10.91
CA THR A 147 -2.44 7.66 9.56
C THR A 147 -1.56 7.01 8.51
N THR A 148 -0.28 6.84 8.82
CA THR A 148 0.70 6.20 7.93
C THR A 148 0.31 4.76 7.63
N LEU A 149 -0.03 3.98 8.66
CA LEU A 149 -0.48 2.60 8.51
C LEU A 149 -1.82 2.53 7.76
N GLU A 150 -2.74 3.46 8.00
CA GLU A 150 -4.00 3.56 7.26
C GLU A 150 -3.78 3.77 5.75
N LEU A 151 -2.92 4.74 5.39
CA LEU A 151 -2.57 5.01 3.99
C LEU A 151 -1.86 3.80 3.34
N LEU A 152 -0.99 3.12 4.07
CA LEU A 152 -0.31 1.89 3.60
C LEU A 152 -1.30 0.77 3.29
N VAL A 153 -2.27 0.53 4.18
CA VAL A 153 -3.29 -0.51 3.96
C VAL A 153 -4.16 -0.18 2.77
N ILE A 154 -4.58 1.08 2.65
CA ILE A 154 -5.43 1.50 1.54
C ILE A 154 -4.66 1.37 0.23
N CYS A 155 -3.40 1.80 0.18
CA CYS A 155 -2.54 1.59 -0.99
C CYS A 155 -2.41 0.09 -1.36
N ALA A 156 -2.39 -0.81 -0.37
CA ALA A 156 -2.26 -2.25 -0.59
C ALA A 156 -3.56 -2.97 -1.01
N VAL A 157 -4.72 -2.47 -0.57
CA VAL A 157 -5.99 -3.22 -0.66
C VAL A 157 -7.03 -2.53 -1.53
N CYS A 158 -7.00 -1.20 -1.60
CA CYS A 158 -7.99 -0.44 -2.36
C CYS A 158 -7.54 -0.28 -3.83
N PRO A 159 -8.49 -0.16 -4.76
CA PRO A 159 -8.19 0.27 -6.11
C PRO A 159 -7.44 1.61 -6.09
N PRO A 160 -6.46 1.81 -6.99
CA PRO A 160 -5.68 3.04 -7.02
C PRO A 160 -6.59 4.28 -7.17
N ILE A 161 -6.43 5.24 -6.26
CA ILE A 161 -7.14 6.51 -6.26
C ILE A 161 -6.14 7.65 -5.98
N PRO A 162 -6.24 8.81 -6.68
CA PRO A 162 -5.31 9.92 -6.47
C PRO A 162 -5.20 10.33 -5.01
N VAL A 163 -4.01 10.74 -4.58
CA VAL A 163 -3.74 10.99 -3.15
C VAL A 163 -4.67 12.07 -2.60
N LEU A 164 -4.93 13.15 -3.35
CA LEU A 164 -5.90 14.17 -2.95
C LEU A 164 -7.31 13.59 -2.70
N HIS A 165 -7.78 12.73 -3.61
CA HIS A 165 -9.09 12.11 -3.48
C HIS A 165 -9.11 11.17 -2.28
N LEU A 166 -8.03 10.42 -2.03
CA LEU A 166 -7.93 9.56 -0.87
C LEU A 166 -8.06 10.35 0.45
N THR A 167 -7.33 11.46 0.57
CA THR A 167 -7.35 12.28 1.79
C THR A 167 -8.73 12.90 2.02
N GLN A 168 -9.41 13.34 0.96
CA GLN A 168 -10.77 13.87 1.04
C GLN A 168 -11.79 12.78 1.39
N LEU A 169 -11.67 11.59 0.77
CA LEU A 169 -12.54 10.45 1.05
C LEU A 169 -12.46 10.07 2.54
N LEU A 170 -11.26 10.04 3.11
CA LEU A 170 -11.02 9.67 4.50
C LEU A 170 -11.11 10.85 5.48
N LYS A 171 -11.22 12.08 4.97
CA LYS A 171 -11.15 13.33 5.75
C LYS A 171 -9.85 13.46 6.57
N ILE A 172 -8.73 13.04 5.98
CA ILE A 172 -7.39 13.20 6.56
C ILE A 172 -6.84 14.56 6.14
N ASP A 173 -6.34 15.34 7.09
CA ASP A 173 -5.69 16.62 6.81
C ASP A 173 -4.52 16.47 5.80
N SER A 174 -4.35 17.45 4.92
CA SER A 174 -3.33 17.40 3.86
C SER A 174 -1.91 17.52 4.42
N ASN A 175 -1.71 18.29 5.50
CA ASN A 175 -0.42 18.39 6.15
C ASN A 175 -0.10 17.11 6.91
N LEU A 176 -1.07 16.55 7.62
CA LEU A 176 -0.97 15.25 8.27
C LEU A 176 -0.65 14.13 7.26
N THR A 177 -1.27 14.16 6.08
CA THR A 177 -0.98 13.20 5.00
C THR A 177 0.47 13.33 4.52
N ARG A 178 0.93 14.55 4.27
CA ARG A 178 2.30 14.79 3.83
C ARG A 178 3.31 14.34 4.89
N GLU A 179 3.02 14.60 6.16
CA GLU A 179 3.85 14.16 7.28
C GLU A 179 3.85 12.63 7.42
N ALA A 180 2.70 11.97 7.29
CA ALA A 180 2.57 10.52 7.33
C ALA A 180 3.35 9.83 6.19
N LEU A 181 3.35 10.40 4.99
CA LEU A 181 4.07 9.86 3.84
C LEU A 181 5.56 10.24 3.83
N HIS A 182 5.98 11.18 4.68
CA HIS A 182 7.31 11.77 4.67
C HIS A 182 8.42 10.73 4.87
N SER A 183 8.25 9.75 5.76
CA SER A 183 9.28 8.73 6.00
C SER A 183 9.37 7.70 4.86
N LEU A 184 8.31 7.54 4.07
CA LEU A 184 8.10 6.40 3.18
C LEU A 184 8.61 6.60 1.74
N HIS A 185 9.26 7.72 1.42
CA HIS A 185 9.70 8.04 0.06
C HIS A 185 10.64 7.02 -0.61
N SER A 186 11.32 6.18 0.17
CA SER A 186 12.18 5.12 -0.36
C SER A 186 11.45 3.84 -0.74
N VAL A 187 10.21 3.66 -0.27
CA VAL A 187 9.39 2.45 -0.47
C VAL A 187 8.08 2.72 -1.21
N ILE A 188 7.64 3.98 -1.24
CA ILE A 188 6.44 4.44 -1.94
C ILE A 188 6.79 5.60 -2.87
N ALA A 189 6.30 5.52 -4.10
CA ALA A 189 6.21 6.64 -5.01
C ALA A 189 5.08 7.57 -4.53
N VAL A 190 5.50 8.64 -3.85
CA VAL A 190 4.60 9.70 -3.40
C VAL A 190 4.57 10.77 -4.49
N PRO A 191 3.42 11.05 -5.12
CA PRO A 191 3.31 12.13 -6.10
C PRO A 191 3.45 13.49 -5.41
N TYR A 192 3.89 14.50 -6.15
CA TYR A 192 4.07 15.87 -5.67
C TYR A 192 3.48 16.88 -6.64
N GLY A 193 3.15 18.08 -6.15
CA GLY A 193 2.63 19.15 -6.99
C GLY A 193 1.31 18.76 -7.64
N GLU A 194 1.19 19.00 -8.94
CA GLU A 194 -0.02 18.71 -9.73
C GLU A 194 -0.34 17.21 -9.77
N ASN A 195 0.67 16.35 -9.80
CA ASN A 195 0.51 14.88 -9.78
C ASN A 195 -0.20 14.40 -8.50
N PHE A 196 -0.20 15.16 -7.41
CA PHE A 196 -0.92 14.80 -6.19
C PHE A 196 -2.45 14.69 -6.41
N THR A 197 -2.96 15.35 -7.46
CA THR A 197 -4.37 15.34 -7.85
C THR A 197 -4.72 14.26 -8.88
N GLU A 198 -3.71 13.72 -9.57
CA GLU A 198 -3.91 12.81 -10.71
C GLU A 198 -3.40 11.39 -10.44
N GLU A 199 -2.37 11.25 -9.60
CA GLU A 199 -1.67 9.99 -9.38
C GLU A 199 -1.97 9.38 -8.00
N PRO A 200 -2.20 8.06 -7.93
CA PRO A 200 -2.30 7.33 -6.67
C PRO A 200 -0.92 7.05 -6.04
N LEU A 201 -0.93 6.60 -4.78
CA LEU A 201 0.25 6.03 -4.15
C LEU A 201 0.60 4.69 -4.81
N HIS A 202 1.89 4.43 -4.99
CA HIS A 202 2.39 3.15 -5.51
C HIS A 202 3.57 2.65 -4.68
N PHE A 203 3.58 1.36 -4.37
CA PHE A 203 4.77 0.72 -3.84
C PHE A 203 5.81 0.54 -4.96
N TYR A 204 7.07 0.84 -4.70
CA TYR A 204 8.13 0.60 -5.69
C TYR A 204 8.35 -0.89 -5.96
N HIS A 205 8.05 -1.75 -4.99
CA HIS A 205 8.29 -3.18 -5.11
C HIS A 205 7.31 -4.00 -4.27
N ALA A 206 6.88 -5.15 -4.80
CA ALA A 206 5.92 -6.05 -4.15
C ALA A 206 6.43 -6.60 -2.80
N SER A 207 7.75 -6.74 -2.61
CA SER A 207 8.33 -7.21 -1.35
C SER A 207 7.97 -6.35 -0.14
N PHE A 208 7.67 -5.06 -0.34
CA PHE A 208 7.23 -4.19 0.74
C PHE A 208 5.78 -4.52 1.15
N THR A 209 4.91 -4.77 0.18
CA THR A 209 3.55 -5.26 0.44
C THR A 209 3.57 -6.64 1.10
N ASP A 210 4.44 -7.55 0.64
CA ASP A 210 4.63 -8.87 1.26
C ASP A 210 5.14 -8.74 2.69
N PHE A 211 6.10 -7.84 2.94
CA PHE A 211 6.62 -7.54 4.27
C PHE A 211 5.51 -7.07 5.22
N LEU A 212 4.72 -6.09 4.79
CA LEU A 212 3.61 -5.51 5.56
C LEU A 212 2.51 -6.55 5.85
N SER A 213 2.32 -7.51 4.95
CA SER A 213 1.34 -8.60 5.09
C SER A 213 1.80 -9.72 6.02
N ASP A 214 3.11 -9.84 6.30
CA ASP A 214 3.68 -10.86 7.17
C ASP A 214 3.94 -10.31 8.59
N PRO A 215 3.17 -10.75 9.61
CA PRO A 215 3.34 -10.29 10.99
C PRO A 215 4.68 -10.60 11.64
N ILE A 216 5.37 -11.65 11.18
CA ILE A 216 6.67 -12.06 11.71
C ILE A 216 7.74 -11.07 11.22
N ARG A 217 7.65 -10.68 9.94
CA ARG A 217 8.59 -9.74 9.31
C ARG A 217 8.35 -8.30 9.76
N SER A 218 7.11 -7.81 9.67
CA SER A 218 6.75 -6.40 9.93
C SER A 218 6.42 -6.07 11.39
N ARG A 219 6.27 -7.08 12.26
CA ARG A 219 6.07 -6.93 13.71
C ARG A 219 4.86 -6.02 14.03
N GLN A 220 5.13 -4.85 14.61
CA GLN A 220 4.13 -3.86 15.00
C GLN A 220 3.56 -3.07 13.81
N PHE A 221 4.22 -3.10 12.65
CA PHE A 221 3.76 -2.44 11.43
C PHE A 221 2.95 -3.35 10.51
N SER A 222 2.69 -4.58 10.96
CA SER A 222 1.87 -5.53 10.22
C SER A 222 0.45 -5.01 10.02
N LEU A 223 -0.09 -5.21 8.82
CA LEU A 223 -1.44 -4.80 8.43
C LEU A 223 -2.51 -5.73 9.03
N LYS A 224 -2.49 -5.98 10.34
CA LYS A 224 -3.40 -6.91 11.03
C LYS A 224 -4.86 -6.46 11.03
N ASN A 225 -5.09 -5.16 10.91
CA ASN A 225 -6.40 -4.54 11.03
C ASN A 225 -7.06 -4.27 9.66
N LEU A 226 -6.87 -5.14 8.65
CA LEU A 226 -7.45 -4.92 7.31
C LEU A 226 -8.95 -4.63 7.35
N ASP A 227 -9.70 -5.32 8.22
CA ASP A 227 -11.14 -5.12 8.33
C ASP A 227 -11.52 -3.75 8.92
N LEU A 228 -10.69 -3.18 9.80
CA LEU A 228 -10.88 -1.81 10.31
C LEU A 228 -10.76 -0.78 9.18
N TYR A 229 -9.75 -0.93 8.32
CA TYR A 229 -9.50 0.00 7.22
C TYR A 229 -10.50 -0.19 6.06
N ARG A 230 -10.89 -1.44 5.78
CA ARG A 230 -12.02 -1.74 4.87
C ARG A 230 -13.31 -1.10 5.39
N ARG A 231 -13.58 -1.16 6.69
CA ARG A 231 -14.68 -0.43 7.32
C ARG A 231 -14.56 1.06 7.07
N HIS A 232 -13.45 1.71 7.40
CA HIS A 232 -13.28 3.17 7.16
C HIS A 232 -13.55 3.55 5.70
N THR A 233 -13.02 2.76 4.76
CA THR A 233 -13.20 2.96 3.32
C THR A 233 -14.67 2.79 2.91
N ALA A 234 -15.34 1.73 3.38
CA ALA A 234 -16.75 1.48 3.11
C ALA A 234 -17.63 2.58 3.67
N GLU A 235 -17.42 2.99 4.92
CA GLU A 235 -18.16 4.08 5.56
C GLU A 235 -17.98 5.42 4.82
N ALA A 236 -16.77 5.69 4.35
CA ALA A 236 -16.48 6.86 3.55
C ALA A 236 -17.20 6.84 2.19
N CYS A 237 -17.17 5.71 1.49
CA CYS A 237 -17.88 5.55 0.22
C CYS A 237 -19.40 5.62 0.40
N LEU A 238 -19.96 4.93 1.39
CA LEU A 238 -21.39 4.99 1.72
C LEU A 238 -21.82 6.41 2.09
N ARG A 239 -20.97 7.16 2.80
CA ARG A 239 -21.22 8.58 3.08
C ARG A 239 -21.28 9.39 1.79
N VAL A 240 -20.31 9.23 0.88
CA VAL A 240 -20.32 9.90 -0.42
C VAL A 240 -21.59 9.58 -1.21
N LEU A 241 -22.01 8.31 -1.25
CA LEU A 241 -23.26 7.90 -1.90
C LEU A 241 -24.51 8.46 -1.19
N ALA A 242 -24.52 8.57 0.14
CA ALA A 242 -25.65 9.13 0.87
C ALA A 242 -25.81 10.64 0.68
N HIS A 243 -24.74 11.36 0.33
CA HIS A 243 -24.77 12.80 0.07
C HIS A 243 -25.25 13.14 -1.35
N THR A 244 -25.61 12.16 -2.18
CA THR A 244 -26.25 12.41 -3.47
C THR A 244 -27.67 12.93 -3.28
N LYS A 245 -27.81 14.24 -3.15
CA LYS A 245 -29.11 14.87 -3.41
C LYS A 245 -29.35 14.91 -4.91
N ILE A 246 -30.61 14.76 -5.30
CA ILE A 246 -31.11 14.90 -6.68
C ILE A 246 -30.64 16.22 -7.33
N SER A 247 -30.39 17.25 -6.52
CA SER A 247 -29.92 18.58 -6.94
C SER A 247 -28.39 18.75 -7.02
N CYS A 248 -27.61 17.80 -6.49
CA CYS A 248 -26.14 17.92 -6.42
C CYS A 248 -25.42 17.22 -7.60
N ALA A 249 -26.14 16.58 -8.52
CA ALA A 249 -25.53 16.01 -9.73
C ALA A 249 -24.79 17.07 -10.57
N ASP A 250 -25.25 18.33 -10.52
CA ASP A 250 -24.62 19.47 -11.20
C ASP A 250 -23.81 20.38 -10.24
N SER A 251 -23.84 20.12 -8.93
CA SER A 251 -23.23 20.97 -7.90
C SER A 251 -22.95 20.17 -6.63
N LEU A 252 -22.00 19.24 -6.72
CA LEU A 252 -21.41 18.63 -5.53
C LEU A 252 -20.54 19.69 -4.84
N GLU A 253 -21.15 20.55 -4.04
CA GLU A 253 -20.40 21.35 -3.08
C GLU A 253 -19.96 20.43 -1.94
N TRP A 254 -18.70 20.02 -2.02
CA TRP A 254 -18.01 19.40 -0.91
C TRP A 254 -17.60 20.51 0.07
N ASP A 255 -17.92 20.34 1.34
CA ASP A 255 -17.46 21.25 2.40
C ASP A 255 -15.95 21.05 2.60
N ALA A 256 -15.16 21.86 1.89
CA ALA A 256 -13.71 21.90 2.01
C ALA A 256 -13.23 22.98 3.00
N SER A 257 -14.09 23.39 3.94
CA SER A 257 -13.73 24.29 5.06
C SER A 257 -12.57 23.78 5.94
N GLY A 258 -12.13 22.53 5.76
CA GLY A 258 -10.97 21.95 6.44
C GLY A 258 -9.64 21.98 5.67
N PHE A 259 -9.57 22.50 4.44
CA PHE A 259 -8.36 22.34 3.61
C PHE A 259 -7.95 23.60 2.86
N HIS A 260 -6.68 24.00 3.05
CA HIS A 260 -5.99 24.95 2.18
C HIS A 260 -5.68 24.30 0.82
N THR A 261 -6.71 24.12 0.00
CA THR A 261 -6.53 23.98 -1.45
C THR A 261 -7.01 25.27 -2.10
N THR A 262 -6.36 25.68 -3.18
CA THR A 262 -6.69 26.91 -3.90
C THR A 262 -8.06 26.90 -4.56
N ASN A 263 -8.79 25.77 -4.53
CA ASN A 263 -10.18 25.71 -4.96
C ASN A 263 -10.96 24.58 -4.25
N PRO A 264 -11.60 24.85 -3.10
CA PRO A 264 -12.39 23.89 -2.32
C PRO A 264 -13.60 23.27 -3.07
N SER A 265 -13.94 23.80 -4.25
CA SER A 265 -15.14 23.46 -5.01
C SER A 265 -14.80 22.88 -6.38
N ASN A 266 -13.77 22.03 -6.49
CA ASN A 266 -13.43 21.41 -7.77
C ASN A 266 -14.45 20.29 -8.12
N PRO A 267 -15.38 20.51 -9.07
CA PRO A 267 -16.42 19.53 -9.39
C PRO A 267 -15.85 18.20 -9.93
N PHE A 268 -14.64 18.21 -10.48
CA PHE A 268 -13.96 17.00 -10.94
C PHE A 268 -13.67 16.02 -9.80
N VAL A 269 -13.15 16.53 -8.68
CA VAL A 269 -12.85 15.73 -7.49
C VAL A 269 -14.09 15.02 -6.96
N SER A 270 -15.18 15.75 -6.80
CA SER A 270 -16.42 15.19 -6.27
C SER A 270 -17.00 14.15 -7.20
N HIS A 271 -16.94 14.36 -8.52
CA HIS A 271 -17.31 13.36 -9.51
C HIS A 271 -16.44 12.10 -9.41
N HIS A 272 -15.12 12.24 -9.27
CA HIS A 272 -14.21 11.09 -9.12
C HIS A 272 -14.47 10.30 -7.84
N LEU A 273 -14.66 10.98 -6.70
CA LEU A 273 -15.03 10.33 -5.43
C LEU A 273 -16.35 9.58 -5.56
N PHE A 274 -17.29 10.16 -6.28
CA PHE A 274 -18.59 9.58 -6.51
C PHE A 274 -18.53 8.31 -7.38
N VAL A 275 -17.81 8.38 -8.50
CA VAL A 275 -17.55 7.23 -9.37
C VAL A 275 -16.83 6.13 -8.59
N PHE A 276 -15.79 6.48 -7.83
CA PHE A 276 -15.05 5.52 -7.01
C PHE A 276 -15.96 4.82 -5.99
N ALA A 277 -16.76 5.60 -5.24
CA ALA A 277 -17.68 5.05 -4.25
C ALA A 277 -18.74 4.13 -4.89
N ALA A 278 -19.36 4.57 -5.98
CA ALA A 278 -20.37 3.77 -6.71
C ALA A 278 -19.80 2.49 -7.31
N THR A 279 -18.52 2.49 -7.67
CA THR A 279 -17.87 1.34 -8.30
C THR A 279 -17.40 0.29 -7.29
N HIS A 280 -16.84 0.74 -6.15
CA HIS A 280 -16.03 -0.13 -5.30
C HIS A 280 -16.65 -0.49 -3.94
N VAL A 281 -17.58 0.31 -3.42
CA VAL A 281 -18.11 0.11 -2.04
C VAL A 281 -18.69 -1.29 -1.83
N TRP A 282 -19.32 -1.87 -2.85
CA TRP A 282 -19.99 -3.16 -2.78
C TRP A 282 -19.03 -4.29 -2.46
N ASP A 283 -17.91 -4.36 -3.18
CA ASP A 283 -16.88 -5.38 -2.98
C ASP A 283 -16.17 -5.17 -1.64
N THR A 284 -15.90 -3.90 -1.27
CA THR A 284 -15.32 -3.56 0.03
C THR A 284 -16.19 -4.04 1.19
N CYS A 285 -17.51 -3.82 1.15
CA CYS A 285 -18.44 -4.31 2.18
C CYS A 285 -18.40 -5.83 2.33
N THR A 286 -18.37 -6.57 1.22
CA THR A 286 -18.37 -8.05 1.28
C THR A 286 -17.13 -8.67 1.91
N LYS A 287 -16.04 -7.90 2.03
CA LYS A 287 -14.76 -8.35 2.60
C LYS A 287 -14.60 -8.03 4.09
N ILE A 288 -15.61 -7.44 4.73
CA ILE A 288 -15.57 -7.05 6.15
C ILE A 288 -16.15 -8.17 7.00
N SER A 289 -15.40 -8.59 8.01
CA SER A 289 -15.81 -9.62 8.97
C SER A 289 -16.19 -9.01 10.33
N TYR A 290 -16.88 -9.79 11.17
CA TYR A 290 -17.11 -9.43 12.58
C TYR A 290 -15.79 -9.26 13.34
N PRO A 291 -15.71 -8.35 14.34
CA PRO A 291 -16.80 -7.57 14.94
C PRO A 291 -17.01 -6.18 14.31
N VAL A 292 -16.21 -5.76 13.33
CA VAL A 292 -16.28 -4.39 12.75
C VAL A 292 -17.45 -4.19 11.77
N LEU A 293 -18.19 -5.26 11.51
CA LEU A 293 -19.30 -5.32 10.56
C LEU A 293 -20.53 -4.51 10.99
N ASP A 294 -20.82 -4.45 12.29
CA ASP A 294 -22.05 -3.84 12.81
C ASP A 294 -22.22 -2.38 12.36
N VAL A 295 -21.12 -1.62 12.38
CA VAL A 295 -21.12 -0.20 11.99
C VAL A 295 -21.40 -0.01 10.49
N VAL A 296 -20.91 -0.93 9.65
CA VAL A 296 -21.17 -0.90 8.21
C VAL A 296 -22.60 -1.30 7.92
N GLN A 297 -23.12 -2.29 8.65
CA GLN A 297 -24.48 -2.77 8.53
C GLN A 297 -25.49 -1.63 8.76
N ASP A 298 -25.31 -0.82 9.79
CA ASP A 298 -26.20 0.33 10.07
C ASP A 298 -26.21 1.35 8.93
N LYS A 299 -25.04 1.66 8.36
CA LYS A 299 -24.95 2.59 7.22
C LYS A 299 -25.54 2.00 5.94
N VAL A 300 -25.37 0.69 5.73
CA VAL A 300 -25.97 -0.03 4.59
C VAL A 300 -27.48 -0.06 4.73
N ALA A 301 -28.02 -0.27 5.93
CA ALA A 301 -29.45 -0.25 6.19
C ALA A 301 -30.06 1.15 6.02
N GLY A 302 -29.33 2.20 6.41
CA GLY A 302 -29.75 3.59 6.29
C GLY A 302 -29.60 4.20 4.89
N LEU A 303 -29.02 3.49 3.92
CA LEU A 303 -28.79 4.00 2.58
C LEU A 303 -30.13 4.16 1.81
N ASP A 304 -30.38 5.32 1.20
CA ASP A 304 -31.50 5.48 0.28
C ASP A 304 -31.16 4.87 -1.09
N TYR A 305 -31.48 3.59 -1.25
CA TYR A 305 -31.23 2.84 -2.48
C TYR A 305 -31.89 3.45 -3.72
N ARG A 306 -32.91 4.30 -3.58
CA ARG A 306 -33.54 4.98 -4.73
C ARG A 306 -32.57 5.94 -5.41
N CYS A 307 -31.59 6.48 -4.67
CA CYS A 307 -30.54 7.34 -5.22
C CYS A 307 -29.57 6.56 -6.12
N LEU A 308 -29.49 5.23 -5.99
CA LEU A 308 -28.63 4.42 -6.86
C LEU A 308 -29.05 4.45 -8.33
N ARG A 309 -30.30 4.84 -8.65
CA ARG A 309 -30.74 5.00 -10.05
C ARG A 309 -29.85 5.99 -10.82
N PHE A 310 -29.31 7.00 -10.13
CA PHE A 310 -28.45 8.03 -10.72
C PHE A 310 -27.01 7.54 -10.98
N VAL A 311 -26.63 6.41 -10.40
CA VAL A 311 -25.31 5.76 -10.60
C VAL A 311 -25.41 4.36 -11.16
N SER A 312 -26.59 3.95 -11.61
CA SER A 312 -26.84 2.58 -12.07
C SER A 312 -25.86 2.13 -13.17
N GLY A 313 -25.42 3.04 -14.04
CA GLY A 313 -24.41 2.78 -15.07
C GLY A 313 -22.97 2.63 -14.56
N LEU A 314 -22.68 3.04 -13.33
CA LEU A 314 -21.34 2.98 -12.71
C LEU A 314 -21.17 1.76 -11.80
N ILE A 315 -22.25 1.17 -11.31
CA ILE A 315 -22.15 0.05 -10.36
C ILE A 315 -21.88 -1.26 -11.11
N PRO A 316 -20.77 -1.98 -10.81
CA PRO A 316 -20.47 -3.24 -11.44
C PRO A 316 -21.48 -4.31 -11.02
N VAL A 317 -22.23 -4.84 -11.99
CA VAL A 317 -23.32 -5.80 -11.76
C VAL A 317 -22.87 -6.98 -10.89
N GLN A 318 -21.71 -7.58 -11.21
CA GLN A 318 -21.21 -8.74 -10.46
C GLN A 318 -20.83 -8.42 -9.02
N SER A 319 -20.24 -7.24 -8.77
CA SER A 319 -19.91 -6.80 -7.41
C SER A 319 -21.18 -6.51 -6.61
N PHE A 320 -22.18 -5.89 -7.24
CA PHE A 320 -23.46 -5.60 -6.59
C PHE A 320 -24.26 -6.86 -6.28
N VAL A 321 -24.29 -7.84 -7.19
CA VAL A 321 -24.94 -9.14 -6.93
C VAL A 321 -24.28 -9.88 -5.77
N ARG A 322 -22.94 -9.87 -5.68
CA ARG A 322 -22.21 -10.44 -4.53
C ARG A 322 -22.58 -9.73 -3.23
N PHE A 323 -22.66 -8.39 -3.28
CA PHE A 323 -23.11 -7.59 -2.15
C PHE A 323 -24.55 -7.92 -1.71
N LEU A 324 -25.49 -8.07 -2.64
CA LEU A 324 -26.88 -8.44 -2.30
C LEU A 324 -26.98 -9.82 -1.65
N ARG A 325 -26.20 -10.80 -2.11
CA ARG A 325 -26.12 -12.13 -1.49
C ARG A 325 -25.57 -12.03 -0.07
N TRP A 326 -24.44 -11.33 0.09
CA TRP A 326 -23.83 -11.05 1.38
C TRP A 326 -24.81 -10.37 2.34
N LEU A 327 -25.58 -9.38 1.87
CA LEU A 327 -26.60 -8.69 2.66
C LEU A 327 -27.74 -9.64 3.08
N SER A 328 -28.17 -10.53 2.17
CA SER A 328 -29.20 -11.55 2.47
C SER A 328 -28.72 -12.50 3.56
N ASP A 329 -27.49 -13.01 3.45
CA ASP A 329 -26.90 -13.93 4.44
C ASP A 329 -26.77 -13.26 5.81
N LEU A 330 -26.41 -11.98 5.84
CA LEU A 330 -26.29 -11.19 7.04
C LEU A 330 -27.63 -11.00 7.76
N VAL A 331 -28.70 -10.70 7.02
CA VAL A 331 -30.07 -10.63 7.57
C VAL A 331 -30.51 -11.99 8.10
N HIS A 332 -30.19 -13.09 7.41
CA HIS A 332 -30.49 -14.44 7.88
C HIS A 332 -29.71 -14.81 9.15
N HIS A 333 -28.44 -14.42 9.27
CA HIS A 333 -27.62 -14.67 10.46
C HIS A 333 -28.12 -13.87 11.68
N VAL A 334 -28.52 -12.62 11.50
CA VAL A 334 -29.07 -11.77 12.56
C VAL A 334 -30.41 -12.34 13.06
N THR A 335 -31.33 -12.64 12.13
CA THR A 335 -32.63 -13.25 12.48
C THR A 335 -32.49 -14.61 13.14
N TRP A 336 -31.53 -15.46 12.72
CA TRP A 336 -31.20 -16.71 13.39
C TRP A 336 -30.60 -16.51 14.79
N SER A 337 -29.71 -15.53 14.96
CA SER A 337 -29.06 -15.25 16.24
C SER A 337 -30.06 -14.75 17.28
N TYR A 338 -30.99 -13.86 16.88
CA TYR A 338 -32.11 -13.43 17.73
C TYR A 338 -33.08 -14.59 18.02
N ALA A 339 -33.37 -15.48 17.05
CA ALA A 339 -34.19 -16.66 17.30
C ALA A 339 -33.53 -17.70 18.24
N ARG A 340 -32.19 -17.73 18.31
CA ARG A 340 -31.41 -18.61 19.19
C ARG A 340 -31.24 -18.03 20.60
N LEU A 341 -31.03 -16.71 20.70
CA LEU A 341 -31.06 -15.96 21.96
C LEU A 341 -32.46 -15.95 22.57
N GLY A 342 -33.50 -15.75 21.76
CA GLY A 342 -34.90 -15.88 22.17
C GLY A 342 -35.21 -17.28 22.68
N ARG A 343 -34.70 -18.35 22.04
CA ARG A 343 -34.86 -19.72 22.52
C ARG A 343 -34.11 -20.03 23.82
N ARG A 344 -32.94 -19.42 24.06
CA ARG A 344 -32.22 -19.51 25.35
C ARG A 344 -32.91 -18.73 26.48
N LEU A 345 -33.65 -17.67 26.16
CA LEU A 345 -34.42 -16.90 27.14
C LEU A 345 -35.80 -17.53 27.43
N THR A 346 -36.37 -18.30 26.50
CA THR A 346 -37.65 -19.01 26.72
C THR A 346 -37.49 -20.38 27.37
N TYR A 347 -36.31 -21.00 27.27
CA TYR A 347 -35.97 -22.21 28.02
C TYR A 347 -34.90 -21.85 29.04
N GLY A 348 -35.33 -21.29 30.17
CA GLY A 348 -34.51 -21.27 31.37
C GLY A 348 -34.14 -22.71 31.74
N GLU A 349 -32.84 -23.01 31.76
CA GLU A 349 -32.33 -24.11 32.57
C GLU A 349 -32.59 -23.73 34.03
N PRO A 350 -33.32 -24.56 34.82
CA PRO A 350 -33.31 -24.41 36.26
C PRO A 350 -31.95 -24.89 36.80
N GLU A 351 -31.52 -24.24 37.89
CA GLU A 351 -30.26 -24.40 38.63
C GLU A 351 -29.73 -25.84 38.78
#